data_AF-A0A817TUH8-F1
#
_entry.id   AF-A0A817TUH8-F1
#
_cell.length_a   1.000
_cell.length_b   1.000
_cell.length_c   1.000
_cell.angle_alpha   90.00
_cell.angle_beta   90.00
_cell.angle_gamma   90.00
#
_symmetry.space_group_name_H-M   'P 1'
#
loop_
_entity.id
_entity.type
_entity.pdbx_description
1 polymer ?
#
loop_
_entity_poly.entity_id
_entity_poly.type
_entity_poly.pdbx_seq_one_letter_code
_entity_poly.pdbx_strand_id
1 'polypeptide(L)'
;MSSNLSAQWEKLVRPGILTLFYREYPLMELHDDACQRIQEFLYKILRFLLRQYPHRAELEQWLYINYPEAQYALNRSSRKRIFSIDQLQTLVHKEFGTHNEMDISYLATTLEHCTKDVLKLAHDYVNRLGKNEIVANDIDLVMNADTIFVEILRSDLNSTTNNSSSNSNIDTSIATMSYNELIRHFIITETQYKDDLELLIKFFRNPIRNFFNDDLQV
;
A
#
# COMPACT_ATOMS: atom_id res chain seq x y z
N MET A 1 5.28 -13.11 0.57
CA MET A 1 4.68 -14.19 -0.24
C MET A 1 5.59 -15.41 -0.20
N SER A 2 5.03 -16.61 -0.18
CA SER A 2 5.82 -17.81 -0.50
C SER A 2 6.22 -17.81 -1.98
N SER A 3 7.29 -18.50 -2.35
CA SER A 3 7.81 -18.52 -3.74
C SER A 3 6.78 -18.98 -4.77
N ASN A 4 5.91 -19.92 -4.42
CA ASN A 4 4.87 -20.45 -5.31
C ASN A 4 3.74 -19.42 -5.54
N LEU A 5 3.32 -18.73 -4.48
CA LEU A 5 2.27 -17.71 -4.55
C LEU A 5 2.74 -16.45 -5.28
N SER A 6 4.01 -16.08 -5.13
CA SER A 6 4.64 -15.02 -5.91
C SER A 6 4.59 -15.30 -7.41
N ALA A 7 4.86 -16.54 -7.84
CA ALA A 7 4.77 -16.90 -9.26
C ALA A 7 3.33 -16.92 -9.80
N GLN A 8 2.35 -17.31 -8.98
CA GLN A 8 0.93 -17.26 -9.36
C GLN A 8 0.43 -15.82 -9.48
N TRP A 9 0.86 -14.93 -8.57
CA TRP A 9 0.57 -13.50 -8.63
C TRP A 9 1.14 -12.85 -9.88
N GLU A 10 2.41 -13.10 -10.19
CA GLU A 10 3.04 -12.56 -11.41
C GLU A 10 2.29 -13.00 -12.67
N LYS A 11 1.93 -14.29 -12.77
CA LYS A 11 1.17 -14.83 -13.92
C LYS A 11 -0.21 -14.19 -14.10
N LEU A 12 -0.84 -13.76 -13.01
CA LEU A 12 -2.13 -13.08 -13.04
C LEU A 12 -1.97 -11.60 -13.44
N VAL A 13 -1.01 -10.92 -12.82
CA VAL A 13 -0.98 -9.46 -12.80
C VAL A 13 -0.14 -8.87 -13.92
N ARG A 14 1.02 -9.46 -14.23
CA ARG A 14 1.92 -8.96 -15.28
C ARG A 14 1.22 -8.85 -16.65
N PRO A 15 0.50 -9.88 -17.16
CA PRO A 15 -0.20 -9.75 -18.44
C PRO A 15 -1.27 -8.67 -18.40
N GLY A 16 -1.92 -8.50 -17.26
CA GLY A 16 -2.94 -7.49 -17.06
C GLY A 16 -2.40 -6.06 -17.17
N ILE A 17 -1.30 -5.77 -16.48
CA ILE A 17 -0.59 -4.48 -16.55
C ILE A 17 -0.18 -4.19 -17.99
N LEU A 18 0.51 -5.12 -18.65
CA LEU A 18 1.00 -4.91 -20.02
C LEU A 18 -0.14 -4.71 -21.02
N THR A 19 -1.21 -5.50 -20.90
CA THR A 19 -2.39 -5.37 -21.77
C THR A 19 -3.05 -4.01 -21.60
N LEU A 20 -3.15 -3.50 -20.37
CA LEU A 20 -3.71 -2.17 -20.14
C LEU A 20 -2.77 -1.09 -20.66
N PHE A 21 -1.48 -1.18 -20.34
CA PHE A 21 -0.48 -0.20 -20.69
C PHE A 21 -0.39 -0.01 -22.20
N TYR A 22 -0.16 -1.08 -22.98
CA TYR A 22 -0.03 -0.95 -24.42
C TYR A 22 -1.35 -0.63 -25.14
N ARG A 23 -2.49 -0.85 -24.50
CA ARG A 23 -3.79 -0.39 -25.01
C ARG A 23 -3.94 1.12 -24.88
N GLU A 24 -3.45 1.71 -23.80
CA GLU A 24 -3.62 3.13 -23.49
C GLU A 24 -2.46 4.00 -23.99
N TYR A 25 -1.24 3.45 -24.01
CA TYR A 25 0.01 4.13 -24.32
C TYR A 25 0.85 3.34 -25.36
N PRO A 26 0.35 3.13 -26.58
CA PRO A 26 0.98 2.23 -27.57
C PRO A 26 2.36 2.67 -28.07
N LEU A 27 2.73 3.95 -27.87
CA LEU A 27 4.01 4.52 -28.30
C LEU A 27 5.06 4.59 -27.20
N MET A 28 4.69 4.25 -25.96
CA MET A 28 5.57 4.34 -24.80
C MET A 28 6.10 2.96 -24.44
N GLU A 29 7.32 2.90 -23.91
CA GLU A 29 7.95 1.68 -23.41
C GLU A 29 7.77 1.58 -21.89
N LEU A 30 7.32 0.41 -21.41
CA LEU A 30 7.29 0.09 -19.99
C LEU A 30 8.38 -0.92 -19.69
N HIS A 31 9.39 -0.49 -18.94
CA HIS A 31 10.51 -1.34 -18.60
C HIS A 31 10.11 -2.43 -17.60
N ASP A 32 10.80 -3.57 -17.65
CA ASP A 32 10.42 -4.76 -16.88
C ASP A 32 10.48 -4.53 -15.36
N ASP A 33 11.43 -3.71 -14.91
CA ASP A 33 11.58 -3.30 -13.51
C ASP A 33 10.41 -2.42 -13.03
N ALA A 34 9.92 -1.51 -13.88
CA ALA A 34 8.75 -0.69 -13.62
C ALA A 34 7.50 -1.57 -13.50
N CYS A 35 7.33 -2.53 -14.42
CA CYS A 35 6.25 -3.50 -14.36
C CYS A 35 6.30 -4.32 -13.07
N GLN A 36 7.50 -4.78 -12.66
CA GLN A 36 7.68 -5.48 -11.39
C GLN A 36 7.32 -4.58 -10.19
N ARG A 37 7.71 -3.31 -10.22
CA ARG A 37 7.43 -2.36 -9.14
C ARG A 37 5.92 -2.13 -8.96
N ILE A 38 5.18 -2.04 -10.07
CA ILE A 38 3.72 -1.97 -10.06
C ILE A 38 3.12 -3.25 -9.47
N GLN A 39 3.62 -4.42 -9.83
CA GLN A 39 3.13 -5.70 -9.29
C GLN A 39 3.30 -5.80 -7.77
N GLU A 40 4.44 -5.37 -7.24
CA GLU A 40 4.69 -5.33 -5.80
C GLU A 40 3.73 -4.38 -5.10
N PHE A 41 3.47 -3.22 -5.70
CA PHE A 41 2.53 -2.25 -5.15
C PHE A 41 1.10 -2.74 -5.15
N LEU A 42 0.64 -3.36 -6.25
CA LEU A 42 -0.69 -3.96 -6.32
C LEU A 42 -0.89 -5.06 -5.29
N TYR A 43 0.17 -5.81 -4.96
CA TYR A 43 0.12 -6.81 -3.89
C TYR A 43 0.00 -6.14 -2.51
N LYS A 44 0.68 -5.01 -2.28
CA LYS A 44 0.51 -4.21 -1.06
C LYS A 44 -0.92 -3.65 -0.94
N ILE A 45 -1.48 -3.16 -2.04
CA ILE A 45 -2.89 -2.72 -2.08
C ILE A 45 -3.81 -3.89 -1.72
N LEU A 46 -3.62 -5.05 -2.34
CA LEU A 46 -4.41 -6.25 -2.03
C LEU A 46 -4.40 -6.55 -0.53
N ARG A 47 -3.21 -6.61 0.10
CA ARG A 47 -3.08 -6.84 1.54
C ARG A 47 -3.74 -5.76 2.38
N PHE A 48 -3.58 -4.50 1.98
CA PHE A 48 -4.21 -3.36 2.63
C PHE A 48 -5.73 -3.50 2.63
N LEU A 49 -6.33 -3.73 1.45
CA LEU A 49 -7.78 -3.84 1.30
C LEU A 49 -8.34 -5.02 2.08
N LEU A 50 -7.70 -6.19 2.02
CA LEU A 50 -8.13 -7.38 2.75
C LEU A 50 -8.13 -7.18 4.27
N ARG A 51 -7.19 -6.37 4.77
CA ARG A 51 -7.07 -6.10 6.20
C ARG A 51 -7.99 -4.99 6.69
N GLN A 52 -8.09 -3.90 5.93
CA GLN A 52 -8.85 -2.71 6.33
C GLN A 52 -10.34 -2.83 6.02
N TYR A 53 -10.70 -3.61 5.01
CA TYR A 53 -12.07 -3.74 4.52
C TYR A 53 -12.44 -5.22 4.33
N PRO A 54 -12.53 -5.99 5.43
CA PRO A 54 -12.84 -7.42 5.36
C PRO A 54 -14.23 -7.72 4.78
N HIS A 55 -15.16 -6.77 4.86
CA HIS A 55 -16.54 -6.93 4.39
C HIS A 55 -16.82 -6.14 3.10
N ARG A 56 -17.71 -6.67 2.25
CA ARG A 56 -18.09 -6.07 0.95
C ARG A 56 -18.52 -4.60 1.05
N ALA A 57 -19.35 -4.25 2.04
CA ALA A 57 -19.93 -2.91 2.16
C ALA A 57 -18.86 -1.82 2.38
N GLU A 58 -17.84 -2.14 3.19
CA GLU A 58 -16.75 -1.22 3.52
C GLU A 58 -15.83 -1.02 2.31
N LEU A 59 -15.51 -2.10 1.59
CA LEU A 59 -14.73 -2.05 0.36
C LEU A 59 -15.48 -1.29 -0.74
N GLU A 60 -16.79 -1.49 -0.86
CA GLU A 60 -17.66 -0.76 -1.78
C GLU A 60 -17.66 0.74 -1.48
N GLN A 61 -17.79 1.13 -0.21
CA GLN A 61 -17.71 2.53 0.19
C GLN A 61 -16.34 3.14 -0.09
N TRP A 62 -15.26 2.41 0.23
CA TRP A 62 -13.90 2.86 -0.08
C TRP A 62 -13.70 3.06 -1.58
N LEU A 63 -14.17 2.11 -2.40
CA LEU A 63 -14.10 2.20 -3.86
C LEU A 63 -14.91 3.38 -4.38
N TYR A 64 -16.10 3.65 -3.82
CA TYR A 64 -16.92 4.79 -4.20
C TYR A 64 -16.24 6.14 -3.91
N ILE A 65 -15.57 6.26 -2.76
CA ILE A 65 -14.88 7.49 -2.35
C ILE A 65 -13.65 7.74 -3.22
N ASN A 66 -12.82 6.71 -3.43
CA ASN A 66 -11.51 6.87 -4.07
C ASN A 66 -11.56 6.71 -5.59
N TYR A 67 -12.49 5.89 -6.11
CA TYR A 67 -12.63 5.60 -7.52
C TYR A 67 -14.12 5.57 -7.93
N PRO A 68 -14.84 6.71 -7.90
CA PRO A 68 -16.27 6.74 -8.20
C PRO A 68 -16.61 6.18 -9.59
N GLU A 69 -15.72 6.32 -10.56
CA GLU A 69 -15.87 5.74 -11.91
C GLU A 69 -15.88 4.20 -11.92
N ALA A 70 -15.25 3.57 -10.92
CA ALA A 70 -15.17 2.13 -10.78
C ALA A 70 -16.53 1.48 -10.45
N GLN A 71 -17.43 2.24 -9.82
CA GLN A 71 -18.77 1.75 -9.46
C GLN A 71 -19.66 1.55 -10.69
N TYR A 72 -19.64 2.52 -11.62
CA TYR A 72 -20.31 2.39 -12.92
C TYR A 72 -19.73 1.24 -13.74
N ALA A 73 -18.43 1.01 -13.56
CA ALA A 73 -17.70 -0.03 -14.24
C ALA A 73 -18.07 -1.45 -13.81
N LEU A 74 -18.43 -1.62 -12.53
CA LEU A 74 -18.83 -2.90 -11.93
C LEU A 74 -20.22 -3.36 -12.38
N ASN A 75 -21.13 -2.40 -12.58
CA ASN A 75 -22.53 -2.66 -12.98
C ASN A 75 -22.70 -3.04 -14.47
N ARG A 76 -21.61 -3.05 -15.26
CA ARG A 76 -21.65 -3.51 -16.66
C ARG A 76 -21.34 -5.00 -16.75
N SER A 77 -22.36 -5.79 -17.13
CA SER A 77 -22.26 -7.25 -17.31
C SER A 77 -21.28 -7.73 -18.40
N SER A 78 -20.81 -6.83 -19.28
CA SER A 78 -19.99 -7.14 -20.47
C SER A 78 -18.61 -6.46 -20.45
N ARG A 79 -17.96 -6.32 -19.28
CA ARG A 79 -16.59 -5.78 -19.24
C ARG A 79 -15.56 -6.89 -19.48
N LYS A 80 -14.64 -6.68 -20.43
CA LYS A 80 -13.38 -7.42 -20.44
C LYS A 80 -12.53 -6.98 -19.25
N ARG A 81 -12.47 -7.83 -18.22
CA ARG A 81 -11.56 -7.64 -17.09
C ARG A 81 -10.13 -7.96 -17.49
N ILE A 82 -9.22 -7.29 -16.82
CA ILE A 82 -7.78 -7.39 -16.99
C ILE A 82 -7.24 -8.48 -16.05
N PHE A 83 -7.82 -8.59 -14.85
CA PHE A 83 -7.49 -9.63 -13.89
C PHE A 83 -8.59 -10.70 -13.85
N SER A 84 -8.18 -11.97 -13.88
CA SER A 84 -9.09 -13.11 -13.72
C SER A 84 -9.62 -13.19 -12.29
N ILE A 85 -10.95 -13.17 -12.14
CA ILE A 85 -11.63 -13.31 -10.84
C ILE A 85 -11.29 -14.66 -10.21
N ASP A 86 -11.37 -15.75 -10.98
CA ASP A 86 -11.18 -17.10 -10.46
C ASP A 86 -9.76 -17.31 -9.93
N GLN A 87 -8.76 -16.78 -10.64
CA GLN A 87 -7.37 -16.83 -10.22
C GLN A 87 -7.13 -15.95 -8.99
N LEU A 88 -7.70 -14.73 -8.96
CA LEU A 88 -7.60 -13.85 -7.81
C LEU A 88 -8.27 -14.46 -6.58
N GLN A 89 -9.46 -15.04 -6.73
CA GLN A 89 -10.17 -15.74 -5.67
C GLN A 89 -9.31 -16.88 -5.12
N THR A 90 -8.73 -17.70 -5.99
CA THR A 90 -7.84 -18.81 -5.59
C THR A 90 -6.62 -18.30 -4.82
N LEU A 91 -6.01 -17.21 -5.26
CA LEU A 91 -4.87 -16.58 -4.60
C LEU A 91 -5.24 -16.05 -3.21
N VAL A 92 -6.36 -15.32 -3.12
CA VAL A 92 -6.86 -14.76 -1.85
C VAL A 92 -7.13 -15.88 -0.85
N HIS A 93 -7.80 -16.95 -1.28
CA HIS A 93 -8.11 -18.10 -0.42
C HIS A 93 -6.85 -18.81 0.10
N LYS A 94 -5.80 -18.92 -0.74
CA LYS A 94 -4.55 -19.58 -0.37
C LYS A 94 -3.67 -18.76 0.57
N GLU A 95 -3.59 -17.44 0.37
CA GLU A 95 -2.71 -16.58 1.18
C GLU A 95 -3.37 -16.01 2.44
N PHE A 96 -4.67 -15.73 2.39
CA PHE A 96 -5.38 -15.02 3.47
C PHE A 96 -6.49 -15.85 4.11
N GLY A 97 -6.75 -17.07 3.61
CA GLY A 97 -7.81 -17.94 4.08
C GLY A 97 -9.18 -17.63 3.45
N THR A 98 -10.23 -18.29 3.94
CA THR A 98 -11.60 -18.16 3.42
C THR A 98 -12.21 -16.80 3.73
N HIS A 99 -12.11 -15.85 2.80
CA HIS A 99 -12.84 -14.58 2.81
C HIS A 99 -14.23 -14.76 2.17
N ASN A 100 -15.11 -15.51 2.84
CA ASN A 100 -16.40 -15.93 2.29
C ASN A 100 -17.40 -14.76 2.09
N GLU A 101 -17.17 -13.61 2.73
CA GLU A 101 -18.05 -12.44 2.65
C GLU A 101 -17.52 -11.35 1.70
N MET A 102 -16.29 -11.50 1.18
CA MET A 102 -15.70 -10.53 0.29
C MET A 102 -16.11 -10.80 -1.16
N ASP A 103 -16.63 -9.76 -1.82
CA ASP A 103 -16.89 -9.83 -3.25
C ASP A 103 -15.59 -9.60 -4.03
N ILE A 104 -14.98 -10.70 -4.50
CA ILE A 104 -13.74 -10.69 -5.29
C ILE A 104 -13.89 -9.81 -6.55
N SER A 105 -15.12 -9.61 -7.05
CA SER A 105 -15.39 -8.68 -8.15
C SER A 105 -14.98 -7.25 -7.80
N TYR A 106 -15.34 -6.75 -6.61
CA TYR A 106 -14.96 -5.41 -6.14
C TYR A 106 -13.46 -5.31 -5.96
N LEU A 107 -12.83 -6.34 -5.40
CA LEU A 107 -11.38 -6.38 -5.21
C LEU A 107 -10.64 -6.32 -6.56
N ALA A 108 -11.03 -7.15 -7.53
CA ALA A 108 -10.47 -7.13 -8.87
C ALA A 108 -10.64 -5.76 -9.53
N THR A 109 -11.84 -5.19 -9.46
CA THR A 109 -12.13 -3.86 -10.02
C THR A 109 -11.32 -2.77 -9.34
N THR A 110 -11.11 -2.86 -8.03
CA THR A 110 -10.25 -1.93 -7.30
C THR A 110 -8.82 -1.98 -7.81
N LEU A 111 -8.24 -3.18 -7.88
CA LEU A 111 -6.88 -3.37 -8.39
C LEU A 111 -6.74 -2.87 -9.84
N GLU A 112 -7.74 -3.07 -10.70
CA GLU A 112 -7.74 -2.55 -12.07
C GLU A 112 -7.69 -1.03 -12.13
N HIS A 113 -8.43 -0.33 -11.28
CA HIS A 113 -8.44 1.14 -11.26
C HIS A 113 -7.17 1.70 -10.62
N CYS A 114 -6.66 1.08 -9.55
CA CYS A 114 -5.35 1.45 -9.02
C CYS A 114 -4.24 1.27 -10.09
N THR A 115 -4.29 0.19 -10.87
CA THR A 115 -3.33 -0.05 -11.97
C THR A 115 -3.38 1.07 -13.00
N LYS A 116 -4.58 1.47 -13.44
CA LYS A 116 -4.77 2.58 -14.38
C LYS A 116 -4.20 3.88 -13.84
N ASP A 117 -4.49 4.20 -12.58
CA ASP A 117 -4.08 5.47 -12.00
C ASP A 117 -2.56 5.55 -11.83
N VAL A 118 -1.91 4.48 -11.38
CA VAL A 118 -0.44 4.41 -11.33
C VAL A 118 0.16 4.61 -12.72
N LEU A 119 -0.36 3.90 -13.74
CA LEU A 119 0.14 4.01 -15.11
C LEU A 119 -0.10 5.40 -15.70
N LYS A 120 -1.25 6.00 -15.45
CA LYS A 120 -1.57 7.36 -15.88
C LYS A 120 -0.66 8.39 -15.24
N LEU A 121 -0.47 8.32 -13.92
CA LEU A 121 0.43 9.23 -13.21
C LEU A 121 1.87 9.09 -13.71
N ALA A 122 2.35 7.85 -13.91
CA ALA A 122 3.68 7.58 -14.43
C ALA A 122 3.86 8.10 -15.86
N HIS A 123 2.90 7.80 -16.76
CA HIS A 123 2.88 8.33 -18.11
C HIS A 123 2.92 9.85 -18.12
N ASP A 124 2.04 10.50 -17.35
CA ASP A 124 1.95 11.96 -17.31
C ASP A 124 3.23 12.59 -16.75
N TYR A 125 3.88 11.94 -15.79
CA TYR A 125 5.18 12.35 -15.27
C TYR A 125 6.28 12.26 -16.32
N VAL A 126 6.44 11.09 -16.95
CA VAL A 126 7.47 10.82 -17.95
C VAL A 126 7.28 11.68 -19.21
N ASN A 127 6.04 11.86 -19.66
CA ASN A 127 5.70 12.69 -20.80
C ASN A 127 6.02 14.17 -20.56
N ARG A 128 5.82 14.68 -19.33
CA ARG A 128 6.25 16.05 -18.95
C ARG A 128 7.77 16.24 -19.02
N LEU A 129 8.54 15.16 -18.87
CA LEU A 129 9.99 15.16 -19.01
C LEU A 129 10.47 14.94 -20.44
N GLY A 130 9.56 14.72 -21.40
CA GLY A 130 9.89 14.44 -22.80
C GLY A 130 10.54 13.06 -23.02
N LYS A 131 10.34 12.13 -22.09
CA LYS A 131 10.82 10.75 -22.18
C LYS A 131 9.72 9.86 -22.78
N ASN A 132 10.12 8.75 -23.40
CA ASN A 132 9.21 7.76 -23.99
C ASN A 132 9.30 6.39 -23.32
N GLU A 133 9.94 6.31 -22.16
CA GLU A 133 10.15 5.08 -21.39
C GLU A 133 9.81 5.32 -19.92
N ILE A 134 9.16 4.34 -19.28
CA ILE A 134 8.86 4.35 -17.85
C ILE A 134 9.75 3.33 -17.16
N VAL A 135 10.56 3.79 -16.20
CA VAL A 135 11.45 2.95 -15.37
C VAL A 135 10.96 2.87 -13.92
N ALA A 136 11.50 1.95 -13.11
CA ALA A 136 11.04 1.73 -11.75
C ALA A 136 11.06 2.99 -10.86
N ASN A 137 12.06 3.86 -11.03
CA ASN A 137 12.15 5.10 -10.25
C ASN A 137 11.01 6.08 -10.55
N ASP A 138 10.50 6.10 -11.79
CA ASP A 138 9.35 6.94 -12.15
C ASP A 138 8.09 6.45 -11.41
N ILE A 139 7.93 5.13 -11.30
CA ILE A 139 6.86 4.48 -10.54
C ILE A 139 6.95 4.83 -9.05
N ASP A 140 8.14 4.73 -8.46
CA ASP A 140 8.36 5.09 -7.06
C ASP A 140 8.01 6.55 -6.77
N LEU A 141 8.37 7.46 -7.67
CA LEU A 141 8.11 8.87 -7.50
C LEU A 141 6.60 9.16 -7.51
N VAL A 142 5.85 8.59 -8.46
CA VAL A 142 4.40 8.83 -8.52
C VAL A 142 3.65 8.18 -7.35
N MET A 143 4.10 7.00 -6.90
CA MET A 143 3.52 6.34 -5.72
C MET A 143 3.76 7.12 -4.43
N ASN A 144 4.89 7.82 -4.31
CA ASN A 144 5.21 8.64 -3.15
C ASN A 144 4.58 10.04 -3.20
N ALA A 145 4.04 10.46 -4.35
CA ALA A 145 3.37 11.74 -4.51
C ALA A 145 1.85 11.65 -4.33
N ASP A 146 1.25 10.50 -4.61
CA ASP A 146 -0.19 10.28 -4.48
C ASP A 146 -0.59 10.01 -3.03
N THR A 147 -1.56 10.76 -2.50
CA THR A 147 -1.94 10.69 -1.09
C THR A 147 -2.55 9.35 -0.69
N ILE A 148 -3.32 8.73 -1.59
CA ILE A 148 -3.96 7.42 -1.34
C ILE A 148 -2.88 6.34 -1.34
N PHE A 149 -1.97 6.38 -2.31
CA PHE A 149 -0.87 5.41 -2.39
C PHE A 149 0.09 5.51 -1.21
N VAL A 150 0.41 6.73 -0.78
CA VAL A 150 1.22 6.97 0.42
C VAL A 150 0.54 6.42 1.67
N GLU A 151 -0.78 6.59 1.82
CA GLU A 151 -1.53 6.02 2.94
C GLU A 151 -1.45 4.49 2.95
N ILE A 152 -1.67 3.86 1.79
CA ILE A 152 -1.59 2.41 1.61
C ILE A 152 -0.17 1.91 1.96
N LEU A 153 0.87 2.58 1.46
CA LEU A 153 2.27 2.23 1.73
C LEU A 153 2.62 2.36 3.22
N ARG A 154 2.16 3.41 3.91
CA ARG A 154 2.36 3.58 5.35
C ARG A 154 1.64 2.52 6.17
N SER A 155 0.44 2.15 5.76
CA SER A 155 -0.34 1.10 6.43
C SER A 155 0.38 -0.26 6.38
N ASP A 156 1.04 -0.59 5.27
CA ASP A 156 1.86 -1.81 5.13
C ASP A 156 3.11 -1.77 6.01
N LEU A 157 3.78 -0.61 6.14
CA LEU A 157 4.92 -0.44 7.06
C LEU A 157 4.50 -0.66 8.52
N ASN A 158 3.38 -0.06 8.93
CA ASN A 158 2.84 -0.23 10.28
C ASN A 158 2.43 -1.68 10.57
N SER A 159 2.08 -2.47 9.54
CA SER A 159 1.80 -3.89 9.69
C SER A 159 3.04 -4.72 10.04
N THR A 160 4.21 -4.29 9.57
CA THR A 160 5.49 -4.94 9.86
C THR A 160 5.98 -4.57 11.26
N THR A 161 5.70 -3.34 11.72
CA THR A 161 6.01 -2.89 13.08
C THR A 161 5.03 -3.43 14.12
N ASN A 162 3.79 -3.76 13.75
CA ASN A 162 2.81 -4.32 14.69
C ASN A 162 3.12 -5.77 15.12
N ASN A 163 4.11 -6.42 14.51
CA ASN A 163 4.68 -7.65 15.05
C ASN A 163 5.76 -7.39 16.12
N SER A 164 6.13 -6.13 16.36
CA SER A 164 7.10 -5.71 17.37
C SER A 164 6.59 -4.64 18.35
N SER A 165 5.40 -4.06 18.12
CA SER A 165 4.84 -3.05 19.01
C SER A 165 3.31 -3.02 18.92
N SER A 166 2.71 -3.59 19.96
CA SER A 166 1.28 -3.60 20.26
C SER A 166 0.72 -2.18 20.47
N ASN A 167 0.29 -1.50 19.41
CA ASN A 167 -0.43 -0.21 19.54
C ASN A 167 -1.80 -0.17 18.85
N SER A 168 -2.28 -1.24 18.20
CA SER A 168 -3.62 -1.24 17.57
C SER A 168 -4.79 -1.57 18.51
N ASN A 169 -4.53 -1.84 19.79
CA ASN A 169 -5.59 -2.11 20.80
C ASN A 169 -5.90 -0.88 21.67
N ILE A 170 -5.19 0.23 21.46
CA ILE A 170 -5.30 1.41 22.33
C ILE A 170 -6.61 2.17 22.03
N ASP A 171 -6.98 2.30 20.76
CA ASP A 171 -8.14 3.12 20.36
C ASP A 171 -9.49 2.54 20.78
N THR A 172 -9.61 1.20 20.83
CA THR A 172 -10.82 0.52 21.32
C THR A 172 -10.86 0.40 22.84
N SER A 173 -9.69 0.32 23.51
CA SER A 173 -9.62 0.21 24.98
C SER A 173 -9.93 1.55 25.67
N ILE A 174 -9.47 2.68 25.12
CA ILE A 174 -9.66 4.02 25.74
C ILE A 174 -11.14 4.40 25.84
N ALA A 175 -11.97 3.99 24.87
CA ALA A 175 -13.41 4.28 24.86
C ALA A 175 -14.19 3.60 26.01
N THR A 176 -13.60 2.61 26.67
CA THR A 176 -14.23 1.84 27.76
C THR A 176 -13.65 2.12 29.16
N MET A 177 -12.57 2.91 29.24
CA MET A 177 -11.86 3.20 30.48
C MET A 177 -12.58 4.29 31.30
N SER A 178 -12.57 4.14 32.64
CA SER A 178 -13.03 5.22 33.51
C SER A 178 -12.09 6.43 33.41
N TYR A 179 -12.60 7.64 33.71
CA TYR A 179 -11.82 8.88 33.65
C TYR A 179 -10.48 8.80 34.41
N ASN A 180 -10.45 8.12 35.56
CA ASN A 180 -9.24 7.95 36.36
C ASN A 180 -8.22 7.00 35.71
N GLU A 181 -8.68 5.95 35.03
CA GLU A 181 -7.80 5.03 34.30
C GLU A 181 -7.24 5.69 33.04
N LEU A 182 -8.07 6.47 32.37
CA LEU A 182 -7.69 7.26 31.20
C LEU A 182 -6.60 8.27 31.55
N ILE A 183 -6.73 9.02 32.65
CA ILE A 183 -5.67 9.92 33.13
C ILE A 183 -4.37 9.16 33.41
N ARG A 184 -4.44 8.03 34.12
CA ARG A 184 -3.24 7.23 34.44
C ARG A 184 -2.56 6.72 33.18
N HIS A 185 -3.35 6.25 32.22
CA HIS A 185 -2.85 5.82 30.92
C HIS A 185 -2.15 6.97 30.19
N PHE A 186 -2.78 8.15 30.11
CA PHE A 186 -2.15 9.32 29.48
C PHE A 186 -0.84 9.73 30.17
N ILE A 187 -0.79 9.75 31.50
CA ILE A 187 0.42 10.07 32.25
C ILE A 187 1.55 9.07 31.94
N ILE A 188 1.25 7.77 31.91
CA ILE A 188 2.24 6.73 31.61
C ILE A 188 2.75 6.89 30.18
N THR A 189 1.84 7.05 29.20
CA THR A 189 2.20 7.20 27.79
C THR A 189 3.03 8.46 27.55
N GLU A 190 2.67 9.59 28.17
CA GLU A 190 3.41 10.84 28.06
C GLU A 190 4.81 10.74 28.71
N THR A 191 4.90 10.08 29.87
CA THR A 191 6.18 9.83 30.54
C THR A 191 7.09 8.96 29.67
N GLN A 192 6.54 7.90 29.08
CA GLN A 192 7.29 7.00 28.22
C GLN A 192 7.73 7.68 26.91
N TYR A 193 6.86 8.49 26.30
CA TYR A 193 7.22 9.29 25.13
C TYR A 193 8.36 10.28 25.42
N LYS A 194 8.35 10.89 26.61
CA LYS A 194 9.45 11.77 27.05
C LYS A 194 10.77 11.00 27.18
N ASP A 195 10.76 9.82 27.80
CA ASP A 195 11.95 8.99 27.97
C ASP A 195 12.51 8.51 26.62
N ASP A 196 11.63 8.14 25.69
CA ASP A 196 11.99 7.75 24.33
C ASP A 196 12.63 8.91 23.55
N LEU A 197 12.11 10.13 23.69
CA LEU A 197 12.73 11.33 23.11
C LEU A 197 14.11 11.60 23.71
N GLU A 198 14.28 11.45 25.03
CA GLU A 198 15.59 11.59 25.66
C GLU A 198 16.59 10.54 25.16
N LEU A 199 16.13 9.30 24.94
CA LEU A 199 16.94 8.23 24.37
C LEU A 199 17.34 8.55 22.92
N LEU A 200 16.38 9.02 22.11
CA LEU A 200 16.61 9.44 20.73
C LEU A 200 17.64 10.57 20.67
N ILE A 201 17.49 11.59 21.53
CA ILE A 201 18.43 12.70 21.65
C ILE A 201 19.81 12.18 22.06
N LYS A 202 19.92 11.28 23.05
CA LYS A 202 21.22 10.68 23.43
C LYS A 202 21.84 9.89 22.28
N PHE A 203 21.03 9.11 21.57
CA PHE A 203 21.46 8.27 20.45
C PHE A 203 22.01 9.10 19.29
N PHE A 204 21.41 10.25 18.98
CA PHE A 204 21.93 11.15 17.94
C PHE A 204 23.04 12.09 18.44
N ARG A 205 23.00 12.52 19.70
CA ARG A 205 23.97 13.48 20.26
C ARG A 205 25.32 12.83 20.56
N ASN A 206 25.36 11.58 20.98
CA ASN A 206 26.60 10.85 21.25
C ASN A 206 27.50 10.68 20.00
N PRO A 207 27.01 10.22 18.84
CA PRO A 207 27.85 10.10 17.65
C PRO A 207 28.29 11.46 17.11
N ILE A 208 27.46 12.50 17.20
CA ILE A 208 27.84 13.87 16.81
C ILE A 208 28.95 14.40 17.72
N ARG A 209 28.86 14.20 19.04
CA ARG A 209 29.89 14.62 20.00
C ARG A 209 31.20 13.85 19.82
N ASN A 210 31.14 12.57 19.51
CA ASN A 210 32.33 11.77 19.23
C ASN A 210 32.99 12.23 17.92
N PHE A 211 32.21 12.54 16.88
CA PHE A 211 32.73 13.13 15.64
C PHE A 211 33.49 14.44 15.87
N PHE A 212 32.95 15.37 16.68
CA PHE A 212 33.62 16.65 16.95
C PHE A 212 34.79 16.56 17.94
N ASN A 213 34.89 15.50 18.74
CA ASN A 213 36.00 15.32 19.68
C ASN A 213 37.25 14.68 19.02
N ASP A 214 37.07 13.92 17.93
CA ASP A 214 38.19 13.32 17.20
C ASP A 214 38.92 14.35 16.30
N ASP A 215 38.28 15.47 15.94
CA ASP A 215 38.90 16.56 15.15
C ASP A 215 39.77 17.54 15.96
N LEU A 216 39.94 17.33 17.28
CA LEU A 216 40.76 18.18 18.16
C LEU A 216 42.02 17.48 18.71
N GLN A 217 42.45 16.36 18.12
CA GLN A 217 43.77 15.76 18.39
C GLN A 217 44.73 15.89 17.20
N VAL A 218 45.05 17.14 16.84
CA VAL A 218 46.27 17.51 16.08
C VAL A 218 47.05 18.55 16.89
#